data_AF-A0A957BJX4-F1
#
_entry.id   AF-A0A957BJX4-F1
#
_cell.length_a   1.000
_cell.length_b   1.000
_cell.length_c   1.000
_cell.angle_alpha   90.00
_cell.angle_beta   90.00
_cell.angle_gamma   90.00
#
_symmetry.space_group_name_H-M   'P 1'
#
loop_
_entity.id
_entity.type
_entity.pdbx_description
1 polymer ?
#
loop_
_entity_poly.entity_id
_entity_poly.type
_entity_poly.pdbx_seq_one_letter_code
_entity_poly.pdbx_strand_id
1 'polypeptide(L)'
;MSTLSVTIDDRLRLVTAVLAASNWPSEEQRQLTHAVHPHAKQVRQLVQSFSSHPAVNGTNEALLNGVDLADLFSAALRCTWPDFIPQEALPHLLKIKDWVGSLADFAAKTAVATEFWPQHTAVWQEAQSALEEIFAKGDLLAALGQLGDVVDTAVSLMPNLIFPMLSPVVATREGALTLLLPPPKAVGESPPWPFDEDPGWVVATVVEQLVPYLLPGVLVPADPDQQFMAKQLAAAHCLATLLDDFEAQAYLLRAKKEYDLPQLPILFAQLQAEVYGGNGRSLTTVLQN
;
A
#
# COMPACT_ATOMS: atom_id res chain seq x y z
N MET A 1 -21.22 4.61 -1.23
CA MET A 1 -20.67 4.76 0.13
C MET A 1 -19.39 3.96 0.15
N SER A 2 -18.27 4.67 0.11
CA SER A 2 -16.94 4.11 0.24
C SER A 2 -16.84 3.28 1.51
N THR A 3 -16.27 2.08 1.40
CA THR A 3 -16.00 1.19 2.52
C THR A 3 -14.52 0.87 2.57
N LEU A 4 -13.96 0.81 3.79
CA LEU A 4 -12.64 0.25 4.03
C LEU A 4 -12.79 -1.21 4.48
N SER A 5 -12.06 -2.12 3.84
CA SER A 5 -11.98 -3.53 4.25
C SER A 5 -10.53 -3.99 4.27
N VAL A 6 -10.20 -4.99 5.09
CA VAL A 6 -8.92 -5.69 5.01
C VAL A 6 -9.19 -7.04 4.33
N THR A 7 -8.45 -7.35 3.27
CA THR A 7 -8.62 -8.61 2.53
C THR A 7 -7.28 -9.17 2.08
N ILE A 8 -7.24 -10.48 1.90
CA ILE A 8 -6.13 -11.18 1.26
C ILE A 8 -6.57 -11.55 -0.15
N ASP A 9 -5.96 -10.94 -1.16
CA ASP A 9 -6.27 -11.22 -2.56
C ASP A 9 -5.20 -12.13 -3.20
N ASP A 10 -5.61 -13.34 -3.55
CA ASP A 10 -4.71 -14.35 -4.12
C ASP A 10 -4.13 -13.93 -5.49
N ARG A 11 -4.81 -13.06 -6.25
CA ARG A 11 -4.25 -12.52 -7.50
C ARG A 11 -3.01 -11.68 -7.20
N LEU A 12 -3.11 -10.84 -6.18
CA LEU A 12 -2.02 -9.98 -5.74
C LEU A 12 -0.91 -10.81 -5.06
N ARG A 13 -1.24 -11.81 -4.24
CA ARG A 13 -0.25 -12.73 -3.65
C ARG A 13 0.54 -13.48 -4.73
N LEU A 14 -0.09 -13.80 -5.85
CA LEU A 14 0.64 -14.43 -6.95
C LEU A 14 1.67 -13.47 -7.56
N VAL A 15 1.33 -12.20 -7.76
CA VAL A 15 2.27 -11.20 -8.25
C VAL A 15 3.44 -11.02 -7.27
N THR A 16 3.21 -11.03 -5.96
CA THR A 16 4.30 -10.98 -4.97
C THR A 16 5.20 -12.23 -5.03
N ALA A 17 4.65 -13.41 -5.32
CA ALA A 17 5.42 -14.63 -5.55
C ALA A 17 6.23 -14.57 -6.86
N VAL A 18 5.68 -13.99 -7.94
CA VAL A 18 6.43 -13.74 -9.19
C VAL A 18 7.58 -12.76 -8.93
N LEU A 19 7.35 -11.68 -8.17
CA LEU A 19 8.41 -10.77 -7.75
C LEU A 19 9.48 -11.48 -6.91
N ALA A 20 9.11 -12.38 -6.00
CA ALA A 20 10.08 -13.16 -5.23
C ALA A 20 10.99 -14.05 -6.10
N ALA A 21 10.51 -14.50 -7.26
CA ALA A 21 11.28 -15.26 -8.25
C ALA A 21 12.11 -14.39 -9.20
N SER A 22 11.84 -13.08 -9.26
CA SER A 22 12.43 -12.14 -10.22
C SER A 22 13.72 -11.49 -9.69
N ASN A 23 14.21 -10.47 -10.41
CA ASN A 23 15.34 -9.65 -9.95
C ASN A 23 14.94 -8.65 -8.85
N TRP A 24 13.63 -8.47 -8.59
CA TRP A 24 13.12 -7.49 -7.63
C TRP A 24 13.73 -7.60 -6.23
N PRO A 25 13.89 -8.79 -5.60
CA PRO A 25 14.45 -8.90 -4.26
C PRO A 25 15.85 -8.31 -4.15
N SER A 26 16.66 -8.49 -5.19
CA SER A 26 18.02 -7.92 -5.24
C SER A 26 17.98 -6.42 -5.53
N GLU A 27 17.05 -5.95 -6.35
CA GLU A 27 16.88 -4.53 -6.63
C GLU A 27 16.40 -3.76 -5.40
N GLU A 28 15.38 -4.26 -4.71
CA GLU A 28 14.86 -3.68 -3.47
C GLU A 28 15.96 -3.57 -2.39
N GLN A 29 16.77 -4.61 -2.22
CA GLN A 29 17.87 -4.61 -1.27
C GLN A 29 19.03 -3.67 -1.68
N ARG A 30 19.16 -3.33 -2.96
CA ARG A 30 20.10 -2.29 -3.41
C ARG A 30 19.58 -0.88 -3.11
N GLN A 31 18.27 -0.68 -3.16
CA GLN A 31 17.65 0.61 -2.83
C GLN A 31 17.78 0.92 -1.34
N LEU A 32 17.46 -0.06 -0.49
CA LEU A 32 17.68 0.03 0.96
C LEU A 32 17.85 -1.38 1.54
N THR A 33 19.01 -1.65 2.13
CA THR A 33 19.22 -2.92 2.85
C THR A 33 18.31 -2.98 4.08
N HIS A 34 17.49 -4.02 4.16
CA HIS A 34 16.60 -4.25 5.30
C HIS A 34 16.41 -5.75 5.56
N ALA A 35 16.04 -6.10 6.78
CA ALA A 35 15.67 -7.48 7.09
C ALA A 35 14.43 -7.90 6.27
N VAL A 36 14.51 -9.09 5.69
CA VAL A 36 13.45 -9.69 4.89
C VAL A 36 12.55 -10.54 5.79
N HIS A 37 11.24 -10.40 5.65
CA HIS A 37 10.27 -11.18 6.40
C HIS A 37 10.50 -12.70 6.18
N PRO A 38 10.42 -13.55 7.22
CA PRO A 38 10.66 -15.00 7.09
C PRO A 38 9.80 -15.65 5.99
N HIS A 39 8.55 -15.21 5.85
CA HIS A 39 7.65 -15.73 4.83
C HIS A 39 8.12 -15.41 3.40
N ALA A 40 8.68 -14.21 3.17
CA ALA A 40 9.26 -13.84 1.88
C ALA A 40 10.46 -14.74 1.51
N LYS A 41 11.28 -15.13 2.50
CA LYS A 41 12.40 -16.07 2.29
C LYS A 41 11.90 -17.45 1.89
N GLN A 42 10.86 -17.95 2.56
CA GLN A 42 10.24 -19.24 2.26
C GLN A 42 9.63 -19.26 0.86
N VAL A 43 8.88 -18.22 0.49
CA VAL A 43 8.31 -18.09 -0.86
C VAL A 43 9.43 -18.05 -1.90
N ARG A 44 10.46 -17.23 -1.70
CA ARG A 44 11.61 -17.15 -2.61
C ARG A 44 12.28 -18.50 -2.81
N GLN A 45 12.45 -19.28 -1.75
CA GLN A 45 13.02 -20.63 -1.82
C GLN A 45 12.13 -21.57 -2.65
N LEU A 46 10.81 -21.52 -2.46
CA LEU A 46 9.84 -22.30 -3.24
C LEU A 46 9.93 -22.00 -4.74
N VAL A 47 9.97 -20.72 -5.10
CA VAL A 47 9.86 -20.28 -6.51
C VAL A 47 11.21 -20.13 -7.21
N GLN A 48 12.34 -20.39 -6.53
CA GLN A 48 13.69 -20.11 -7.04
C GLN A 48 14.00 -20.83 -8.36
N SER A 49 13.53 -22.07 -8.53
CA SER A 49 13.74 -22.87 -9.75
C SER A 49 12.95 -22.35 -10.96
N PHE A 50 12.01 -21.42 -10.75
CA PHE A 50 11.15 -20.85 -11.79
C PHE A 50 11.63 -19.47 -12.26
N SER A 51 12.88 -19.08 -11.96
CA SER A 51 13.44 -17.78 -12.35
C SER A 51 13.42 -17.49 -13.87
N SER A 52 13.35 -18.54 -14.70
CA SER A 52 13.25 -18.43 -16.16
C SER A 52 11.80 -18.57 -16.69
N HIS A 53 10.80 -18.61 -15.81
CA HIS A 53 9.41 -18.75 -16.21
C HIS A 53 8.93 -17.50 -16.99
N PRO A 54 8.03 -17.65 -17.99
CA PRO A 54 7.51 -16.50 -18.75
C PRO A 54 6.98 -15.35 -17.89
N ALA A 55 6.23 -15.65 -16.81
CA ALA A 55 5.77 -14.64 -15.85
C ALA A 55 6.91 -13.84 -15.21
N VAL A 56 8.00 -14.52 -14.82
CA VAL A 56 9.17 -13.90 -14.18
C VAL A 56 9.96 -13.07 -15.18
N ASN A 57 10.19 -13.60 -16.38
CA ASN A 57 10.86 -12.87 -17.45
C ASN A 57 10.07 -11.64 -17.88
N GLY A 58 8.74 -11.75 -18.00
CA GLY A 58 7.86 -10.64 -18.32
C GLY A 58 7.86 -9.57 -17.23
N THR A 59 7.88 -9.95 -15.94
CA THR A 59 8.06 -9.00 -14.84
C THR A 59 9.41 -8.29 -14.91
N ASN A 60 10.51 -9.02 -15.15
CA ASN A 60 11.84 -8.41 -15.30
C ASN A 60 11.90 -7.45 -16.50
N GLU A 61 11.33 -7.84 -17.65
CA GLU A 61 11.26 -7.00 -18.86
C GLU A 61 10.42 -5.75 -18.59
N ALA A 62 9.25 -5.88 -17.97
CA ALA A 62 8.38 -4.74 -17.64
C ALA A 62 9.10 -3.73 -16.73
N LEU A 63 9.69 -4.20 -15.62
CA LEU A 63 10.40 -3.35 -14.68
C LEU A 63 11.62 -2.67 -15.32
N LEU A 64 12.36 -3.39 -16.17
CA LEU A 64 13.50 -2.82 -16.91
C LEU A 64 13.06 -1.70 -17.87
N ASN A 65 11.84 -1.77 -18.41
CA ASN A 65 11.26 -0.74 -19.27
C ASN A 65 10.55 0.38 -18.49
N GLY A 66 10.69 0.43 -17.16
CA GLY A 66 10.12 1.49 -16.32
C GLY A 66 8.62 1.35 -16.08
N VAL A 67 8.05 0.14 -16.21
CA VAL A 67 6.68 -0.12 -15.78
C VAL A 67 6.61 -0.07 -14.26
N ASP A 68 5.68 0.71 -13.73
CA ASP A 68 5.46 0.81 -12.28
C ASP A 68 4.87 -0.49 -11.71
N LEU A 69 5.28 -0.83 -10.49
CA LEU A 69 4.71 -1.98 -9.78
C LEU A 69 3.19 -1.89 -9.66
N ALA A 70 2.68 -0.69 -9.40
CA ALA A 70 1.25 -0.42 -9.31
C ALA A 70 0.49 -0.92 -10.55
N ASP A 71 1.06 -0.78 -11.75
CA ASP A 71 0.43 -1.24 -12.98
C ASP A 71 0.44 -2.77 -13.12
N LEU A 72 1.51 -3.45 -12.69
CA LEU A 72 1.56 -4.91 -12.68
C LEU A 72 0.51 -5.50 -11.74
N PHE A 73 0.40 -4.96 -10.52
CA PHE A 73 -0.62 -5.39 -9.56
C PHE A 73 -2.03 -5.03 -10.05
N SER A 74 -2.23 -3.84 -10.62
CA SER A 74 -3.51 -3.43 -11.22
C SER A 74 -3.93 -4.36 -12.37
N ALA A 75 -3.00 -4.78 -13.22
CA ALA A 75 -3.28 -5.71 -14.31
C ALA A 75 -3.77 -7.06 -13.79
N ALA A 76 -3.13 -7.61 -12.75
CA ALA A 76 -3.57 -8.85 -12.10
C ALA A 76 -4.96 -8.70 -11.43
N LEU A 77 -5.20 -7.58 -10.74
CA LEU A 77 -6.45 -7.30 -10.03
C LEU A 77 -7.67 -7.22 -10.96
N ARG A 78 -7.45 -6.80 -12.22
CA ARG A 78 -8.47 -6.70 -13.27
C ARG A 78 -8.81 -8.03 -13.95
N CYS A 79 -8.26 -9.13 -13.44
CA CYS A 79 -8.48 -10.47 -13.97
C CYS A 79 -9.26 -11.36 -12.99
N THR A 80 -9.79 -12.46 -13.52
CA THR A 80 -10.35 -13.54 -12.70
C THR A 80 -9.25 -14.29 -11.95
N TRP A 81 -9.63 -14.93 -10.86
CA TRP A 81 -8.83 -15.96 -10.20
C TRP A 81 -9.53 -17.32 -10.38
N PRO A 82 -8.82 -18.43 -10.61
CA PRO A 82 -7.36 -18.56 -10.76
C PRO A 82 -6.84 -18.39 -12.20
N ASP A 83 -7.73 -18.21 -13.18
CA ASP A 83 -7.37 -18.31 -14.60
C ASP A 83 -6.76 -17.05 -15.21
N PHE A 84 -6.78 -15.92 -14.49
CA PHE A 84 -6.28 -14.62 -14.96
C PHE A 84 -6.90 -14.15 -16.28
N ILE A 85 -8.21 -14.38 -16.47
CA ILE A 85 -8.95 -13.88 -17.63
C ILE A 85 -9.33 -12.41 -17.36
N PRO A 86 -8.88 -11.44 -18.19
CA PRO A 86 -9.21 -10.03 -17.99
C PRO A 86 -10.73 -9.79 -17.98
N GLN A 87 -11.22 -9.09 -16.97
CA GLN A 87 -12.61 -8.64 -16.83
C GLN A 87 -12.77 -7.14 -17.14
N GLU A 88 -11.67 -6.40 -17.09
CA GLU A 88 -11.61 -4.97 -17.35
C GLU A 88 -10.46 -4.67 -18.33
N ALA A 89 -10.41 -3.44 -18.84
CA ALA A 89 -9.29 -3.00 -19.66
C ALA A 89 -7.98 -3.07 -18.85
N LEU A 90 -6.99 -3.80 -19.36
CA LEU A 90 -5.67 -3.86 -18.73
C LEU A 90 -4.93 -2.52 -18.90
N PRO A 91 -4.03 -2.14 -17.96
CA PRO A 91 -3.14 -1.01 -18.14
C PRO A 91 -2.38 -1.09 -19.47
N HIS A 92 -2.07 0.05 -20.09
CA HIS A 92 -1.42 0.13 -21.40
C HIS A 92 0.08 -0.14 -21.30
N LEU A 93 0.44 -1.38 -20.94
CA LEU A 93 1.84 -1.81 -20.82
C LEU A 93 2.22 -2.73 -21.98
N LEU A 94 3.50 -2.73 -22.33
CA LEU A 94 4.04 -3.60 -23.37
C LEU A 94 3.83 -5.07 -22.99
N LYS A 95 3.20 -5.85 -23.89
CA LYS A 95 2.93 -7.30 -23.72
C LYS A 95 2.16 -7.68 -22.44
N ILE A 96 1.40 -6.77 -21.83
CA ILE A 96 0.70 -7.05 -20.57
C ILE A 96 -0.24 -8.25 -20.65
N LYS A 97 -0.87 -8.47 -21.80
CA LYS A 97 -1.77 -9.60 -22.04
C LYS A 97 -1.03 -10.94 -21.96
N ASP A 98 0.16 -11.01 -22.55
CA ASP A 98 0.99 -12.21 -22.53
C ASP A 98 1.51 -12.49 -21.11
N TRP A 99 1.91 -11.43 -20.39
CA TRP A 99 2.33 -11.54 -19.01
C TRP A 99 1.20 -12.04 -18.11
N VAL A 100 0.01 -11.40 -18.15
CA VAL A 100 -1.16 -11.84 -17.37
C VAL A 100 -1.53 -13.30 -17.71
N GLY A 101 -1.53 -13.67 -19.01
CA GLY A 101 -1.82 -15.04 -19.44
C GLY A 101 -0.83 -16.08 -18.91
N SER A 102 0.39 -15.67 -18.54
CA SER A 102 1.41 -16.55 -17.96
C SER A 102 1.29 -16.72 -16.44
N LEU A 103 0.47 -15.92 -15.76
CA LEU A 103 0.31 -15.99 -14.30
C LEU A 103 -0.37 -17.29 -13.87
N ALA A 104 -1.45 -17.71 -14.54
CA ALA A 104 -2.13 -18.97 -14.24
C ALA A 104 -1.18 -20.19 -14.37
N ASP A 105 -0.35 -20.22 -15.43
CA ASP A 105 0.68 -21.25 -15.63
C ASP A 105 1.75 -21.22 -14.53
N PHE A 106 2.18 -20.04 -14.09
CA PHE A 106 3.10 -19.89 -12.96
C PHE A 106 2.50 -20.43 -11.66
N ALA A 107 1.24 -20.10 -11.35
CA ALA A 107 0.54 -20.59 -10.18
C ALA A 107 0.42 -22.12 -10.18
N ALA A 108 0.08 -22.70 -11.33
CA ALA A 108 -0.05 -24.15 -11.50
C ALA A 108 1.29 -24.87 -11.35
N LYS A 109 2.36 -24.38 -12.00
CA LYS A 109 3.69 -25.02 -12.00
C LYS A 109 4.41 -24.92 -10.66
N THR A 110 4.23 -23.82 -9.94
CA THR A 110 4.82 -23.63 -8.61
C THR A 110 4.01 -24.32 -7.51
N ALA A 111 2.75 -24.69 -7.79
CA ALA A 111 1.77 -25.14 -6.81
C ALA A 111 1.65 -24.18 -5.60
N VAL A 112 2.02 -22.91 -5.77
CA VAL A 112 2.11 -21.95 -4.64
C VAL A 112 0.74 -21.74 -3.98
N ALA A 113 -0.32 -21.69 -4.78
CA ALA A 113 -1.68 -21.47 -4.28
C ALA A 113 -2.30 -22.72 -3.67
N THR A 114 -1.98 -23.91 -4.19
CA THR A 114 -2.64 -25.16 -3.80
C THR A 114 -1.90 -25.91 -2.70
N GLU A 115 -0.58 -25.77 -2.61
CA GLU A 115 0.24 -26.50 -1.64
C GLU A 115 0.84 -25.58 -0.58
N PHE A 116 1.42 -24.45 -0.99
CA PHE A 116 2.17 -23.59 -0.06
C PHE A 116 1.26 -22.67 0.75
N TRP A 117 0.43 -21.84 0.11
CA TRP A 117 -0.42 -20.88 0.82
C TRP A 117 -1.33 -21.50 1.89
N PRO A 118 -1.97 -22.67 1.70
CA PRO A 118 -2.80 -23.29 2.73
C PRO A 118 -2.01 -23.60 4.01
N GLN A 119 -0.75 -24.05 3.89
CA GLN A 119 0.14 -24.34 5.02
C GLN A 119 0.59 -23.08 5.78
N HIS A 120 0.50 -21.91 5.12
CA HIS A 120 0.89 -20.62 5.67
C HIS A 120 -0.31 -19.70 5.93
N THR A 121 -1.53 -20.23 5.98
CA THR A 121 -2.74 -19.43 6.18
C THR A 121 -2.70 -18.62 7.48
N ALA A 122 -2.19 -19.22 8.56
CA ALA A 122 -2.15 -18.60 9.89
C ALA A 122 -1.37 -17.27 9.91
N VAL A 123 -0.18 -17.21 9.30
CA VAL A 123 0.64 -15.98 9.32
C VAL A 123 0.00 -14.83 8.54
N TRP A 124 -0.76 -15.14 7.48
CA TRP A 124 -1.50 -14.12 6.74
C TRP A 124 -2.75 -13.67 7.48
N GLN A 125 -3.46 -14.59 8.15
CA GLN A 125 -4.62 -14.26 8.97
C GLN A 125 -4.25 -13.43 10.19
N GLU A 126 -3.08 -13.69 10.80
CA GLU A 126 -2.55 -12.87 11.89
C GLU A 126 -2.27 -11.44 11.42
N ALA A 127 -1.58 -11.29 10.28
CA ALA A 127 -1.32 -9.99 9.67
C ALA A 127 -2.62 -9.25 9.26
N GLN A 128 -3.60 -9.98 8.73
CA GLN A 128 -4.93 -9.43 8.42
C GLN A 128 -5.64 -8.95 9.69
N SER A 129 -5.68 -9.79 10.73
CA SER A 129 -6.35 -9.49 12.00
C SER A 129 -5.74 -8.25 12.66
N ALA A 130 -4.40 -8.11 12.63
CA ALA A 130 -3.71 -6.95 13.16
C ALA A 130 -4.13 -5.66 12.43
N LEU A 131 -4.23 -5.68 11.09
CA LEU A 131 -4.73 -4.52 10.34
C LEU A 131 -6.21 -4.24 10.63
N GLU A 132 -7.04 -5.28 10.73
CA GLU A 132 -8.47 -5.12 11.08
C GLU A 132 -8.64 -4.47 12.45
N GLU A 133 -7.85 -4.86 13.45
CA GLU A 133 -7.90 -4.29 14.79
C GLU A 133 -7.48 -2.81 14.81
N ILE A 134 -6.45 -2.44 14.05
CA ILE A 134 -6.00 -1.04 13.94
C ILE A 134 -7.12 -0.15 13.41
N PHE A 135 -7.83 -0.59 12.36
CA PHE A 135 -8.90 0.17 11.73
C PHE A 135 -10.29 -0.08 12.31
N ALA A 136 -10.44 -0.94 13.31
CA ALA A 136 -11.70 -1.13 14.02
C ALA A 136 -12.04 0.04 14.97
N LYS A 137 -11.04 0.82 15.39
CA LYS A 137 -11.17 1.89 16.38
C LYS A 137 -11.81 3.17 15.85
N GLY A 138 -11.86 3.34 14.54
CA GLY A 138 -12.48 4.50 13.92
C GLY A 138 -12.60 4.37 12.40
N ASP A 139 -13.40 5.25 11.81
CA ASP A 139 -13.64 5.24 10.37
C ASP A 139 -12.64 6.16 9.65
N LEU A 140 -11.64 5.56 9.02
CA LEU A 140 -10.62 6.26 8.23
C LEU A 140 -11.23 7.14 7.13
N LEU A 141 -12.25 6.64 6.44
CA LEU A 141 -12.86 7.37 5.33
C LEU A 141 -13.69 8.54 5.83
N ALA A 142 -14.35 8.39 6.98
CA ALA A 142 -14.99 9.51 7.66
C ALA A 142 -13.98 10.56 8.13
N ALA A 143 -12.83 10.16 8.67
CA ALA A 143 -11.76 11.08 9.07
C ALA A 143 -11.22 11.86 7.85
N LEU A 144 -10.94 11.18 6.74
CA LEU A 144 -10.55 11.83 5.49
C LEU A 144 -11.65 12.76 4.95
N GLY A 145 -12.93 12.40 5.15
CA GLY A 145 -14.08 13.24 4.79
C GLY A 145 -14.15 14.58 5.53
N GLN A 146 -13.48 14.72 6.68
CA GLN A 146 -13.35 15.99 7.39
C GLN A 146 -12.32 16.94 6.73
N LEU A 147 -11.47 16.41 5.85
CA LEU A 147 -10.42 17.15 5.16
C LEU A 147 -10.84 17.65 3.77
N GLY A 148 -11.87 17.03 3.20
CA GLY A 148 -12.44 17.39 1.90
C GLY A 148 -13.35 16.30 1.33
N ASP A 149 -13.78 16.49 0.09
CA ASP A 149 -14.65 15.54 -0.60
C ASP A 149 -13.88 14.25 -0.95
N VAL A 150 -14.20 13.17 -0.23
CA VAL A 150 -13.64 11.83 -0.49
C VAL A 150 -14.34 11.22 -1.70
N VAL A 151 -13.55 10.73 -2.66
CA VAL A 151 -14.07 10.02 -3.84
C VAL A 151 -14.82 8.75 -3.41
N ASP A 152 -16.00 8.50 -3.99
CA ASP A 152 -16.78 7.28 -3.75
C ASP A 152 -16.10 6.07 -4.41
N THR A 153 -15.14 5.47 -3.70
CA THR A 153 -14.28 4.38 -4.16
C THR A 153 -14.17 3.33 -3.06
N ALA A 154 -14.33 2.04 -3.40
CA ALA A 154 -14.09 0.97 -2.45
C ALA A 154 -12.59 0.83 -2.16
N VAL A 155 -12.20 0.73 -0.90
CA VAL A 155 -10.80 0.63 -0.49
C VAL A 155 -10.56 -0.69 0.23
N SER A 156 -9.62 -1.48 -0.27
CA SER A 156 -9.11 -2.66 0.43
C SER A 156 -7.68 -2.44 0.88
N LEU A 157 -7.37 -2.83 2.11
CA LEU A 157 -6.01 -3.03 2.58
C LEU A 157 -5.66 -4.51 2.44
N MET A 158 -4.47 -4.80 1.96
CA MET A 158 -3.93 -6.15 1.91
C MET A 158 -2.58 -6.17 2.62
N PRO A 159 -2.42 -6.95 3.70
CA PRO A 159 -1.09 -7.13 4.28
C PRO A 159 -0.17 -7.77 3.24
N ASN A 160 1.07 -7.31 3.12
CA ASN A 160 2.05 -7.89 2.20
C ASN A 160 3.29 -8.39 2.94
N LEU A 161 3.37 -9.71 3.13
CA LEU A 161 4.47 -10.38 3.83
C LEU A 161 5.58 -10.87 2.89
N ILE A 162 5.48 -10.52 1.60
CA ILE A 162 6.39 -10.89 0.51
C ILE A 162 6.80 -9.59 -0.21
N PHE A 163 7.59 -9.70 -1.28
CA PHE A 163 8.00 -8.57 -2.12
C PHE A 163 6.80 -7.93 -2.87
N PRO A 164 6.73 -6.60 -2.96
CA PRO A 164 7.68 -5.61 -2.44
C PRO A 164 7.53 -5.37 -0.92
N MET A 165 8.64 -5.32 -0.18
CA MET A 165 8.63 -5.05 1.27
C MET A 165 9.14 -3.65 1.64
N LEU A 166 9.73 -2.93 0.67
CA LEU A 166 10.34 -1.64 0.96
C LEU A 166 9.32 -0.50 1.03
N SER A 167 8.33 -0.55 0.14
CA SER A 167 7.33 0.49 -0.07
C SER A 167 5.96 -0.14 -0.34
N PRO A 168 4.87 0.46 0.16
CA PRO A 168 3.53 0.04 -0.19
C PRO A 168 3.23 0.25 -1.68
N VAL A 169 2.23 -0.46 -2.19
CA VAL A 169 1.77 -0.32 -3.58
C VAL A 169 0.26 -0.17 -3.61
N VAL A 170 -0.23 0.87 -4.30
CA VAL A 170 -1.66 1.04 -4.57
C VAL A 170 -1.98 0.45 -5.94
N ALA A 171 -2.77 -0.62 -5.96
CA ALA A 171 -3.32 -1.22 -7.17
C ALA A 171 -4.73 -0.71 -7.43
N THR A 172 -5.09 -0.55 -8.71
CA THR A 172 -6.35 0.07 -9.13
C THR A 172 -7.15 -0.82 -10.08
N ARG A 173 -8.47 -0.83 -9.88
CA ARG A 173 -9.46 -1.37 -10.82
C ARG A 173 -10.65 -0.42 -10.87
N GLU A 174 -11.61 -0.66 -11.75
CA GLU A 174 -12.80 0.19 -11.88
C GLU A 174 -13.53 0.31 -10.54
N GLY A 175 -13.60 1.54 -10.00
CA GLY A 175 -14.30 1.86 -8.75
C GLY A 175 -13.67 1.32 -7.46
N ALA A 176 -12.44 0.77 -7.49
CA ALA A 176 -11.80 0.25 -6.29
C ALA A 176 -10.26 0.41 -6.27
N LEU A 177 -9.74 0.56 -5.06
CA LEU A 177 -8.32 0.63 -4.74
C LEU A 177 -7.95 -0.51 -3.81
N THR A 178 -6.80 -1.14 -4.04
CA THR A 178 -6.20 -2.07 -3.09
C THR A 178 -4.80 -1.59 -2.72
N LEU A 179 -4.57 -1.27 -1.45
CA LEU A 179 -3.26 -0.95 -0.92
C LEU A 179 -2.59 -2.22 -0.39
N LEU A 180 -1.52 -2.65 -1.06
CA LEU A 180 -0.61 -3.67 -0.57
C LEU A 180 0.35 -3.02 0.42
N LEU A 181 0.22 -3.36 1.70
CA LEU A 181 0.96 -2.74 2.78
C LEU A 181 2.00 -3.71 3.35
N PRO A 182 3.31 -3.46 3.18
CA PRO A 182 4.32 -4.24 3.88
C PRO A 182 4.36 -3.90 5.38
N PRO A 183 4.80 -4.84 6.24
CA PRO A 183 4.98 -4.59 7.67
C PRO A 183 6.00 -3.48 7.95
N PRO A 184 5.87 -2.77 9.10
CA PRO A 184 6.86 -1.80 9.53
C PRO A 184 8.26 -2.42 9.59
N LYS A 185 9.27 -1.65 9.17
CA LYS A 185 10.65 -2.11 9.21
C LYS A 185 11.14 -2.12 10.65
N ALA A 186 11.72 -3.23 11.08
CA ALA A 186 12.45 -3.27 12.34
C ALA A 186 13.84 -2.64 12.20
N VAL A 187 14.39 -2.20 13.32
CA VAL A 187 15.77 -1.67 13.38
C VAL A 187 16.77 -2.82 13.33
N GLY A 188 17.79 -2.69 12.48
CA GLY A 188 18.90 -3.65 12.37
C GLY A 188 18.54 -4.91 11.58
N GLU A 189 18.91 -6.08 12.11
CA GLU A 189 18.73 -7.38 11.44
C GLU A 189 17.45 -8.12 11.85
N SER A 190 16.67 -7.54 12.76
CA SER A 190 15.40 -8.10 13.23
C SER A 190 14.38 -8.20 12.09
N PRO A 191 13.54 -9.26 12.04
CA PRO A 191 12.47 -9.31 11.06
C PRO A 191 11.55 -8.09 11.20
N PRO A 192 10.85 -7.67 10.12
CA PRO A 192 9.86 -6.59 10.18
C PRO A 192 8.89 -6.78 11.35
N TRP A 193 8.49 -5.67 11.98
CA TRP A 193 7.57 -5.70 13.10
C TRP A 193 6.17 -6.14 12.64
N PRO A 194 5.44 -6.89 13.47
CA PRO A 194 4.00 -7.05 13.32
C PRO A 194 3.30 -5.68 13.19
N PHE A 195 2.16 -5.63 12.50
CA PHE A 195 1.45 -4.37 12.23
C PHE A 195 0.97 -3.69 13.52
N ASP A 196 0.57 -4.46 14.52
CA ASP A 196 0.06 -4.02 15.81
C ASP A 196 1.15 -3.50 16.77
N GLU A 197 2.43 -3.70 16.47
CA GLU A 197 3.54 -3.12 17.26
C GLU A 197 3.76 -1.62 16.96
N ASP A 198 3.37 -1.13 15.78
CA ASP A 198 3.44 0.30 15.41
C ASP A 198 2.18 0.74 14.63
N PRO A 199 1.01 0.82 15.31
CA PRO A 199 -0.25 1.21 14.67
C PRO A 199 -0.22 2.65 14.12
N GLY A 200 0.57 3.54 14.75
CA GLY A 200 0.77 4.90 14.27
C GLY A 200 1.46 4.94 12.90
N TRP A 201 2.52 4.15 12.70
CA TRP A 201 3.15 4.01 11.39
C TRP A 201 2.18 3.44 10.34
N VAL A 202 1.36 2.44 10.71
CA VAL A 202 0.37 1.85 9.81
C VAL A 202 -0.64 2.87 9.33
N VAL A 203 -1.28 3.60 10.26
CA VAL A 203 -2.27 4.63 9.91
C VAL A 203 -1.65 5.72 9.04
N ALA A 204 -0.49 6.26 9.43
CA ALA A 204 0.19 7.30 8.66
C ALA A 204 0.52 6.83 7.24
N THR A 205 1.11 5.64 7.11
CA THR A 205 1.48 5.07 5.82
C THR A 205 0.25 4.83 4.94
N VAL A 206 -0.83 4.26 5.47
CA VAL A 206 -2.07 4.04 4.72
C VAL A 206 -2.63 5.37 4.21
N VAL A 207 -2.67 6.39 5.06
CA VAL A 207 -3.19 7.72 4.69
C VAL A 207 -2.32 8.35 3.59
N GLU A 208 -1.01 8.38 3.76
CA GLU A 208 -0.08 8.96 2.78
C GLU A 208 -0.21 8.34 1.39
N GLN A 209 -0.48 7.03 1.33
CA GLN A 209 -0.66 6.30 0.07
C GLN A 209 -2.04 6.51 -0.56
N LEU A 210 -3.09 6.65 0.25
CA LEU A 210 -4.47 6.75 -0.24
C LEU A 210 -4.92 8.18 -0.55
N VAL A 211 -4.40 9.19 0.15
CA VAL A 211 -4.77 10.60 -0.05
C VAL A 211 -4.65 11.07 -1.52
N PRO A 212 -3.60 10.72 -2.28
CA PRO A 212 -3.53 10.99 -3.73
C PRO A 212 -4.74 10.53 -4.55
N TYR A 213 -5.39 9.44 -4.15
CA TYR A 213 -6.48 8.82 -4.87
C TYR A 213 -7.86 9.22 -4.32
N LEU A 214 -7.95 9.44 -3.00
CA LEU A 214 -9.21 9.69 -2.31
C LEU A 214 -9.53 11.18 -2.18
N LEU A 215 -8.54 12.06 -2.16
CA LEU A 215 -8.71 13.51 -2.05
C LEU A 215 -8.07 14.28 -3.22
N PRO A 216 -8.28 13.88 -4.50
CA PRO A 216 -7.63 14.52 -5.64
C PRO A 216 -8.02 15.99 -5.76
N GLY A 217 -9.24 16.38 -5.37
CA GLY A 217 -9.68 17.78 -5.39
C GLY A 217 -8.86 18.71 -4.50
N VAL A 218 -8.23 18.17 -3.45
CA VAL A 218 -7.34 18.94 -2.56
C VAL A 218 -5.94 19.04 -3.14
N LEU A 219 -5.46 17.99 -3.81
CA LEU A 219 -4.07 17.87 -4.26
C LEU A 219 -3.81 18.42 -5.67
N VAL A 220 -4.74 18.24 -6.60
CA VAL A 220 -4.57 18.61 -8.03
C VAL A 220 -4.27 20.11 -8.24
N PRO A 221 -4.89 21.08 -7.53
CA PRO A 221 -4.55 22.49 -7.70
C PRO A 221 -3.24 22.90 -7.01
N ALA A 222 -2.63 22.01 -6.21
CA ALA A 222 -1.48 22.31 -5.37
C ALA A 222 -0.15 21.94 -6.08
N ASP A 223 0.91 22.70 -5.78
CA ASP A 223 2.26 22.34 -6.24
C ASP A 223 2.81 21.09 -5.50
N PRO A 224 3.92 20.47 -5.95
CA PRO A 224 4.45 19.25 -5.34
C PRO A 224 4.75 19.36 -3.84
N ASP A 225 5.19 20.53 -3.37
CA ASP A 225 5.53 20.75 -1.96
C ASP A 225 4.27 20.86 -1.11
N GLN A 226 3.24 21.56 -1.62
CA GLN A 226 1.92 21.63 -1.01
C GLN A 226 1.23 20.26 -1.00
N GLN A 227 1.35 19.47 -2.06
CA GLN A 227 0.83 18.10 -2.09
C GLN A 227 1.53 17.21 -1.05
N PHE A 228 2.84 17.38 -0.88
CA PHE A 228 3.59 16.68 0.16
C PHE A 228 3.11 17.10 1.55
N MET A 229 3.01 18.41 1.81
CA MET A 229 2.48 18.94 3.07
C MET A 229 1.06 18.45 3.37
N ALA A 230 0.18 18.45 2.37
CA ALA A 230 -1.20 17.97 2.48
C ALA A 230 -1.27 16.52 2.96
N LYS A 231 -0.41 15.65 2.43
CA LYS A 231 -0.33 14.24 2.85
C LYS A 231 0.08 14.12 4.32
N GLN A 232 1.09 14.88 4.76
CA GLN A 232 1.56 14.86 6.14
C GLN A 232 0.48 15.38 7.11
N LEU A 233 -0.21 16.45 6.74
CA LEU A 233 -1.33 16.99 7.53
C LEU A 233 -2.51 16.02 7.61
N ALA A 234 -2.85 15.37 6.50
CA ALA A 234 -3.90 14.36 6.47
C ALA A 234 -3.55 13.14 7.35
N ALA A 235 -2.31 12.68 7.31
CA ALA A 235 -1.82 11.60 8.18
C ALA A 235 -1.92 11.98 9.66
N ALA A 236 -1.43 13.17 10.04
CA ALA A 236 -1.55 13.66 11.41
C ALA A 236 -3.01 13.78 11.89
N HIS A 237 -3.92 14.23 11.03
CA HIS A 237 -5.34 14.32 11.35
C HIS A 237 -5.98 12.95 11.57
N CYS A 238 -5.70 11.99 10.69
CA CYS A 238 -6.20 10.63 10.82
C CYS A 238 -5.61 9.93 12.06
N LEU A 239 -4.34 10.17 12.40
CA LEU A 239 -3.75 9.67 13.63
C LEU A 239 -4.47 10.20 14.87
N ALA A 240 -4.73 11.51 14.95
CA ALA A 240 -5.45 12.11 16.06
C ALA A 240 -6.88 11.56 16.21
N THR A 241 -7.52 11.23 15.08
CA THR A 241 -8.91 10.78 15.04
C THR A 241 -9.07 9.28 15.30
N LEU A 242 -8.16 8.45 14.77
CA LEU A 242 -8.25 6.99 14.84
C LEU A 242 -7.53 6.41 16.06
N LEU A 243 -6.47 7.07 16.51
CA LEU A 243 -5.65 6.66 17.65
C LEU A 243 -5.82 7.71 18.76
N ASP A 244 -4.90 8.67 18.84
CA ASP A 244 -4.96 9.77 19.79
C ASP A 244 -4.05 10.95 19.37
N ASP A 245 -4.20 12.06 20.08
CA ASP A 245 -3.38 13.27 19.86
C ASP A 245 -1.89 13.01 20.12
N PHE A 246 -1.52 12.07 21.00
CA PHE A 246 -0.11 11.79 21.29
C PHE A 246 0.58 11.17 20.07
N GLU A 247 -0.05 10.21 19.41
CA GLU A 247 0.43 9.61 18.16
C GLU A 247 0.58 10.66 17.05
N ALA A 248 -0.42 11.56 16.91
CA ALA A 248 -0.35 12.66 15.96
C ALA A 248 0.84 13.60 16.24
N GLN A 249 1.07 13.99 17.49
CA GLN A 249 2.21 14.84 17.87
C GLN A 249 3.55 14.13 17.66
N ALA A 250 3.65 12.84 18.01
CA ALA A 250 4.85 12.04 17.78
C ALA A 250 5.18 11.94 16.28
N TYR A 251 4.17 11.74 15.43
CA TYR A 251 4.32 11.77 13.97
C TYR A 251 4.76 13.15 13.46
N LEU A 252 4.10 14.23 13.87
CA LEU A 252 4.45 15.61 13.46
C LEU A 252 5.90 15.96 13.79
N LEU A 253 6.39 15.55 14.97
CA LEU A 253 7.78 15.76 15.38
C LEU A 253 8.77 14.97 14.51
N ARG A 254 8.44 13.72 14.16
CA ARG A 254 9.24 12.89 13.24
C ARG A 254 9.27 13.50 11.84
N ALA A 255 8.11 13.74 11.24
CA ALA A 255 7.95 14.29 9.90
C ALA A 255 8.62 15.67 9.75
N LYS A 256 8.46 16.56 10.75
CA LYS A 256 9.15 17.86 10.79
C LYS A 256 10.67 17.70 10.65
N LYS A 257 11.26 16.73 11.35
CA LYS A 257 12.71 16.52 11.37
C LYS A 257 13.20 15.79 10.12
N GLU A 258 12.47 14.77 9.68
CA GLU A 258 12.84 13.92 8.55
C GLU A 258 12.77 14.69 7.23
N TYR A 259 11.77 15.55 7.08
CA TYR A 259 11.48 16.25 5.82
C TYR A 259 11.74 17.76 5.86
N ASP A 260 12.35 18.27 6.94
CA ASP A 260 12.64 19.70 7.15
C ASP A 260 11.40 20.60 6.97
N LEU A 261 10.29 20.23 7.63
CA LEU A 261 9.01 20.95 7.58
C LEU A 261 8.70 21.69 8.90
N PRO A 262 9.39 22.80 9.22
CA PRO A 262 9.23 23.48 10.52
C PRO A 262 7.81 24.03 10.78
N GLN A 263 7.06 24.33 9.72
CA GLN A 263 5.69 24.85 9.74
C GLN A 263 4.63 23.80 10.01
N LEU A 264 4.94 22.51 9.86
CA LEU A 264 3.97 21.42 9.91
C LEU A 264 3.12 21.41 11.20
N PRO A 265 3.67 21.58 12.42
CA PRO A 265 2.85 21.63 13.64
C PRO A 265 1.89 22.83 13.70
N ILE A 266 2.29 23.97 13.12
CA ILE A 266 1.45 25.19 13.10
C ILE A 266 0.28 24.99 12.14
N LEU A 267 0.56 24.48 10.93
CA LEU A 267 -0.46 24.15 9.94
C LEU A 267 -1.43 23.09 10.47
N PHE A 268 -0.95 22.11 11.23
CA PHE A 268 -1.81 21.11 11.85
C PHE A 268 -2.76 21.73 12.89
N ALA A 269 -2.28 22.65 13.74
CA ALA A 269 -3.15 23.33 14.69
C ALA A 269 -4.23 24.18 13.99
N GLN A 270 -3.87 24.84 12.88
CA GLN A 270 -4.84 25.57 12.04
C GLN A 270 -5.87 24.62 11.41
N LEU A 271 -5.42 23.47 10.90
CA LEU A 271 -6.30 22.46 10.34
C LEU A 271 -7.31 21.94 11.37
N GLN A 272 -6.86 21.63 12.59
CA GLN A 272 -7.76 21.20 13.65
C GLN A 272 -8.82 22.27 13.95
N ALA A 273 -8.43 23.55 14.02
CA ALA A 273 -9.37 24.64 14.24
C ALA A 273 -10.41 24.76 13.10
N GLU A 274 -10.00 24.61 11.85
CA GLU A 274 -10.92 24.63 10.69
C GLU A 274 -11.88 23.43 10.67
N VAL A 275 -11.38 22.23 10.99
CA VAL A 275 -12.21 21.01 11.09
C VAL A 275 -13.25 21.15 12.20
N TYR A 276 -12.84 21.58 13.40
CA TYR A 276 -13.78 21.80 14.52
C TYR A 276 -14.73 22.98 14.28
N GLY A 277 -14.32 23.98 13.49
CA GLY A 277 -15.14 25.11 13.09
C GLY A 277 -16.25 24.77 12.08
N GLY A 278 -16.14 23.63 11.37
CA GLY A 278 -17.20 23.11 10.50
C GLY A 278 -17.26 23.73 9.10
N ASN A 279 -16.16 24.31 8.59
CA ASN A 279 -16.15 25.06 7.32
C ASN A 279 -16.07 24.19 6.05
N GLY A 280 -15.96 22.85 6.17
CA GLY A 280 -16.10 21.90 5.06
C GLY A 280 -15.02 21.93 3.97
N ARG A 281 -13.94 22.72 4.13
CA ARG A 281 -12.81 22.83 3.17
C ARG A 281 -11.47 23.03 3.88
N SER A 282 -11.24 22.26 4.94
CA SER A 282 -10.20 22.51 5.94
C SER A 282 -8.78 22.41 5.34
N LEU A 283 -8.48 21.39 4.54
CA LEU A 283 -7.11 21.15 4.06
C LEU A 283 -6.68 22.14 2.96
N THR A 284 -7.54 22.43 1.98
CA THR A 284 -7.24 23.42 0.93
C THR A 284 -7.07 24.83 1.51
N THR A 285 -7.88 25.20 2.52
CA THR A 285 -7.82 26.52 3.15
C THR A 285 -6.50 26.73 3.90
N VAL A 286 -6.03 25.71 4.62
CA VAL A 286 -4.78 25.78 5.39
C VAL A 286 -3.56 25.88 4.48
N LEU A 287 -3.57 25.22 3.31
CA LEU A 287 -2.44 25.23 2.38
C LEU A 287 -2.31 26.52 1.55
N GLN A 288 -3.36 27.34 1.50
CA GLN A 288 -3.38 28.60 0.75
C GLN A 288 -2.99 29.83 1.59
N ASN A 289 -2.90 29.68 2.91
CA ASN A 289 -2.54 30.74 3.87
C ASN A 289 -1.07 30.61 4.33
#